data_AF-A0A432YXD7-F1
#
_entry.id   AF-A0A432YXD7-F1
#
_cell.length_a   1.000
_cell.length_b   1.000
_cell.length_c   1.000
_cell.angle_alpha   90.00
_cell.angle_beta   90.00
_cell.angle_gamma   90.00
#
_symmetry.space_group_name_H-M   'P 1'
#
loop_
_entity.id
_entity.type
_entity.pdbx_description
1 polymer ?
#
loop_
_entity_poly.entity_id
_entity_poly.type
_entity_poly.pdbx_seq_one_letter_code
_entity_poly.pdbx_strand_id
1 'polypeptide(L)'
;MLEEAGQDVPALQDRPKLTNDLEHIVRAFESLSMSRTSNGFGLNPLSMADIKAYYDFGLSPLEPETFIFLIQSIDQAYLDEYNETHRNS
;
A
#
# COMPACT_ATOMS: atom_id res chain seq x y z
N MET A 1 31.65 -29.68 -17.62
CA MET A 1 30.66 -29.15 -16.66
C MET A 1 30.91 -27.66 -16.61
N LEU A 2 30.08 -26.87 -17.31
CA LEU A 2 30.19 -25.41 -17.31
C LEU A 2 29.31 -24.91 -16.17
N GLU A 3 29.95 -24.43 -15.10
CA GLU A 3 29.27 -23.64 -14.08
C GLU A 3 28.99 -22.26 -14.69
N GLU A 4 27.75 -22.03 -15.12
CA GLU A 4 27.28 -20.70 -15.46
C GLU A 4 27.18 -19.89 -14.16
N ALA A 5 28.27 -19.20 -13.81
CA ALA A 5 28.22 -18.12 -12.84
C ALA A 5 27.35 -17.02 -13.45
N GLY A 6 26.06 -17.02 -13.11
CA GLY A 6 25.12 -15.96 -13.46
C GLY A 6 25.67 -14.64 -12.93
N GLN A 7 26.27 -13.86 -13.82
CA GLN A 7 26.81 -12.56 -13.47
C GLN A 7 25.65 -11.65 -13.09
N ASP A 8 25.62 -11.24 -11.83
CA ASP A 8 24.57 -10.37 -11.30
C ASP A 8 24.50 -9.10 -12.15
N VAL A 9 23.31 -8.83 -12.71
CA VAL A 9 23.13 -7.74 -13.67
C VAL A 9 23.37 -6.41 -12.93
N PRO A 10 24.15 -5.46 -13.47
CA PRO A 10 24.42 -4.19 -12.79
C PRO A 10 23.15 -3.43 -12.36
N ALA A 11 22.04 -3.60 -13.09
CA ALA A 11 20.73 -3.05 -12.75
C ALA A 11 20.10 -3.61 -11.46
N LEU A 12 20.55 -4.77 -10.98
CA LEU A 12 20.10 -5.36 -9.72
C LEU A 12 20.82 -4.76 -8.51
N GLN A 13 22.04 -4.26 -8.70
CA GLN A 13 22.88 -3.68 -7.64
C GLN A 13 22.38 -2.30 -7.19
N ASP A 14 21.71 -1.56 -8.09
CA ASP A 14 21.27 -0.17 -7.87
C ASP A 14 19.77 -0.05 -7.57
N ARG A 15 19.16 -1.15 -7.11
CA ARG A 15 17.73 -1.14 -6.76
C ARG A 15 17.50 -0.29 -5.51
N PRO A 16 16.49 0.58 -5.50
CA PRO A 16 16.10 1.29 -4.30
C PRO A 16 15.74 0.27 -3.21
N LYS A 17 16.39 0.38 -2.06
CA LYS A 17 16.13 -0.46 -0.90
C LYS A 17 15.00 0.16 -0.10
N LEU A 18 13.94 -0.62 0.12
CA LEU A 18 12.92 -0.28 1.10
C LEU A 18 13.55 -0.36 2.50
N THR A 19 13.55 0.75 3.22
CA THR A 19 13.83 0.75 4.66
C THR A 19 12.67 0.07 5.38
N ASN A 20 12.94 -0.61 6.50
CA ASN A 20 11.91 -1.37 7.23
C ASN A 20 10.65 -0.52 7.51
N ASP A 21 10.83 0.76 7.86
CA ASP A 21 9.72 1.68 8.14
C ASP A 21 8.80 1.93 6.93
N LEU A 22 9.35 1.86 5.72
CA LEU A 22 8.61 2.06 4.47
C LEU A 22 7.92 0.77 3.98
N GLU A 23 8.37 -0.39 4.45
CA GLU A 23 7.82 -1.68 4.03
C GLU A 23 6.33 -1.78 4.36
N HIS A 24 5.93 -1.34 5.55
CA HIS A 24 4.53 -1.40 5.99
C HIS A 24 3.63 -0.48 5.14
N ILE A 25 4.14 0.69 4.79
CA ILE A 25 3.44 1.68 3.97
C ILE A 25 3.23 1.12 2.56
N VAL A 26 4.27 0.55 1.96
CA VAL A 26 4.20 -0.03 0.61
C VAL A 26 3.28 -1.23 0.57
N ARG A 27 3.39 -2.16 1.52
CA ARG A 27 2.50 -3.33 1.58
C ARG A 27 1.03 -2.93 1.76
N ALA A 28 0.74 -1.93 2.59
CA ALA A 28 -0.60 -1.42 2.75
C ALA A 28 -1.14 -0.81 1.44
N PHE A 29 -0.33 0.01 0.76
CA PHE A 29 -0.67 0.60 -0.53
C PHE A 29 -0.94 -0.48 -1.61
N GLU A 30 -0.06 -1.46 -1.73
CA GLU A 30 -0.22 -2.58 -2.67
C GLU A 30 -1.53 -3.32 -2.40
N SER A 31 -1.85 -3.59 -1.13
CA SER A 31 -3.08 -4.30 -0.75
C SER A 31 -4.34 -3.57 -1.20
N LEU A 32 -4.38 -2.23 -1.10
CA LEU A 32 -5.50 -1.41 -1.55
C LEU A 32 -5.55 -1.35 -3.09
N SER A 33 -4.41 -1.11 -3.73
CA SER A 33 -4.32 -0.96 -5.18
C SER A 33 -4.74 -2.22 -5.96
N MET A 34 -4.48 -3.41 -5.41
CA MET A 34 -4.93 -4.68 -6.00
C MET A 34 -6.45 -4.88 -5.90
N SER A 35 -7.07 -4.35 -4.84
CA SER A 35 -8.50 -4.53 -4.58
C SER A 35 -9.38 -3.58 -5.41
N ARG A 36 -8.84 -2.44 -5.86
CA ARG A 36 -9.58 -1.41 -6.60
C ARG A 36 -8.96 -1.21 -7.97
N THR A 37 -9.56 -1.83 -8.98
CA THR A 37 -9.18 -1.58 -10.38
C THR A 37 -9.54 -0.14 -10.75
N SER A 38 -8.51 0.68 -10.98
CA SER A 38 -8.65 2.04 -11.51
C SER A 38 -9.11 2.00 -12.98
N ASN A 39 -10.37 1.65 -13.20
CA ASN A 39 -11.03 1.65 -14.51
C ASN A 39 -11.59 3.04 -14.88
N GLY A 40 -11.21 4.09 -14.14
CA GLY A 40 -11.62 5.48 -14.38
C GLY A 40 -12.97 5.86 -13.79
N PHE A 41 -13.66 4.95 -13.11
CA PHE A 41 -14.94 5.19 -12.46
C PHE A 41 -14.87 4.80 -10.98
N GLY A 42 -15.23 5.74 -10.10
CA GLY A 42 -15.26 5.53 -8.66
C GLY A 42 -14.16 6.28 -7.91
N LEU A 43 -14.23 6.17 -6.58
CA LEU A 43 -13.30 6.81 -5.67
C LEU A 43 -11.95 6.04 -5.70
N ASN A 44 -10.84 6.78 -5.66
CA ASN A 44 -9.52 6.15 -5.55
C ASN A 44 -9.29 5.62 -4.12
N PRO A 45 -8.53 4.54 -3.95
CA PRO A 45 -8.05 4.15 -2.62
C PRO A 45 -7.19 5.23 -1.97
N LEU A 46 -7.00 5.13 -0.66
CA LEU A 46 -6.09 5.98 0.11
C LEU A 46 -4.72 6.11 -0.57
N SER A 47 -4.22 7.33 -0.64
CA SER A 47 -2.93 7.60 -1.27
C SER A 47 -1.77 7.15 -0.38
N MET A 48 -0.59 6.95 -0.98
CA MET A 48 0.61 6.62 -0.21
C MET A 48 0.99 7.72 0.80
N ALA A 49 0.62 8.98 0.53
CA ALA A 49 0.81 10.09 1.47
C ALA A 49 -0.11 9.96 2.69
N ASP A 50 -1.37 9.55 2.49
CA ASP A 50 -2.32 9.33 3.58
C ASP A 50 -1.90 8.15 4.46
N ILE A 51 -1.49 7.05 3.84
CA ILE A 51 -0.99 5.86 4.55
C ILE A 51 0.24 6.22 5.39
N LYS A 52 1.17 7.01 4.83
CA LYS A 52 2.32 7.50 5.58
C LYS A 52 1.90 8.38 6.76
N ALA A 53 0.91 9.26 6.58
CA ALA A 53 0.43 10.11 7.66
C ALA A 53 -0.14 9.27 8.83
N TYR A 54 -0.89 8.20 8.54
CA TYR A 54 -1.36 7.26 9.55
C TYR A 54 -0.22 6.53 10.26
N TYR A 55 0.81 6.11 9.52
CA TYR A 55 2.00 5.50 10.08
C TYR A 55 2.73 6.47 11.04
N ASP A 56 2.95 7.71 10.60
CA ASP A 56 3.63 8.75 11.37
C ASP A 56 2.83 9.21 12.60
N PHE A 57 1.48 9.14 12.55
CA PHE A 57 0.59 9.57 13.64
C PHE A 57 0.71 8.72 14.92
N GLY A 58 1.55 7.69 14.92
CA GLY A 58 1.82 6.89 16.12
C GLY A 58 0.99 5.62 16.21
N LEU A 59 0.53 5.10 15.06
CA LEU A 59 0.04 3.73 14.94
C LEU A 59 1.21 2.69 14.97
N SER A 60 2.37 3.09 15.49
CA SER A 60 3.55 2.26 15.68
C SER A 60 3.82 2.01 17.17
N PRO A 61 4.14 0.78 17.59
CA PRO A 61 4.34 -0.40 16.76
C PRO A 61 3.10 -1.28 16.76
N LEU A 62 2.17 -1.07 15.83
CA LEU A 62 1.30 -2.16 15.40
C LEU A 62 2.15 -3.14 14.61
N GLU A 63 1.93 -4.44 14.83
CA GLU A 63 2.49 -5.47 13.95
C GLU A 63 2.13 -5.15 12.48
N PRO A 64 3.00 -5.45 11.51
CA PRO A 64 2.84 -5.07 10.12
C PRO A 64 1.44 -5.37 9.55
N GLU A 65 0.94 -6.56 9.84
CA GLU A 65 -0.37 -7.05 9.40
C GLU A 65 -1.51 -6.27 10.04
N THR A 66 -1.33 -5.83 11.28
CA THR A 66 -2.33 -5.03 12.01
C THR A 66 -2.41 -3.62 11.41
N PHE A 67 -1.28 -3.03 11.04
CA PHE A 67 -1.27 -1.76 10.33
C PHE A 67 -1.96 -1.88 8.97
N ILE A 68 -1.65 -2.93 8.20
CA ILE A 68 -2.30 -3.17 6.89
C ILE A 68 -3.82 -3.32 7.06
N PHE A 69 -4.27 -4.11 8.03
CA PHE A 69 -5.71 -4.30 8.30
C PHE A 69 -6.41 -3.00 8.70
N LEU A 70 -5.74 -2.16 9.50
CA LEU A 70 -6.28 -0.86 9.88
C LEU A 70 -6.44 0.05 8.67
N ILE A 71 -5.44 0.15 7.80
CA ILE A 71 -5.50 0.95 6.57
C ILE A 71 -6.64 0.47 5.67
N GLN A 72 -6.81 -0.85 5.50
CA GLN A 72 -7.93 -1.43 4.76
C GLN A 72 -9.29 -1.06 5.36
N SER A 73 -9.40 -1.08 6.68
CA SER A 73 -10.63 -0.73 7.39
C SER A 73 -10.99 0.76 7.21
N ILE A 74 -10.00 1.64 7.23
CA ILE A 74 -10.19 3.08 6.98
C ILE A 74 -10.63 3.33 5.54
N ASP A 75 -9.98 2.69 4.56
CA ASP A 75 -10.34 2.82 3.14
C ASP A 75 -11.77 2.35 2.87
N GLN A 76 -12.17 1.21 3.47
CA GLN A 76 -13.52 0.68 3.34
C GLN A 76 -14.57 1.61 3.97
N ALA A 77 -14.32 2.12 5.18
CA ALA A 77 -15.24 3.05 5.84
C ALA A 77 -15.44 4.33 5.01
N TYR A 78 -14.38 4.84 4.40
CA TYR A 78 -14.46 6.00 3.50
C TYR A 78 -15.26 5.69 2.23
N LEU A 79 -15.09 4.49 1.66
CA LEU A 79 -15.86 4.05 0.50
C LEU A 79 -17.36 3.89 0.82
N ASP A 80 -17.69 3.33 1.99
CA ASP A 80 -19.08 3.13 2.42
C ASP A 80 -19.79 4.48 2.58
N GLU A 81 -19.16 5.44 3.26
CA GLU A 81 -19.68 6.80 3.42
C GLU A 81 -19.90 7.50 2.06
N TYR A 82 -18.93 7.37 1.15
CA TYR A 82 -19.04 7.92 -0.20
C TYR A 82 -20.25 7.32 -0.93
N ASN A 83 -20.42 5.99 -0.87
CA ASN A 83 -21.51 5.29 -1.54
C ASN A 83 -22.88 5.68 -0.95
N GLU A 84 -22.99 5.81 0.37
CA GLU A 84 -24.23 6.24 1.04
C GLU A 84 -24.63 7.66 0.61
N THR A 85 -23.68 8.59 0.57
CA THR A 85 -23.91 9.98 0.16
C THR A 85 -24.41 10.05 -1.29
N HIS A 86 -23.81 9.28 -2.20
CA HIS A 86 -24.14 9.31 -3.64
C HIS A 86 -25.36 8.46 -4.00
N ARG A 87 -25.85 7.60 -3.10
CA ARG A 87 -27.10 6.84 -3.29
C ARG A 87 -28.34 7.67 -2.98
N ASN A 88 -28.19 8.71 -2.17
CA ASN A 88 -29.27 9.62 -1.75
C ASN A 88 -29.30 10.94 -2.55
N SER A 89 -28.45 11.07 -3.56
CA SER A 89 -28.35 12.20 -4.50
C SER A 89 -29.12 11.92 -5.79
#